data_AF-A0A968NP21-F1
#
_entry.id   AF-A0A968NP21-F1
#
_cell.length_a   1.000
_cell.length_b   1.000
_cell.length_c   1.000
_cell.angle_alpha   90.00
_cell.angle_beta   90.00
_cell.angle_gamma   90.00
#
_symmetry.space_group_name_H-M   'P 1'
#
loop_
_entity.id
_entity.type
_entity.pdbx_description
1 polymer ?
#
loop_
_entity_poly.entity_id
_entity_poly.type
_entity_poly.pdbx_seq_one_letter_code
_entity_poly.pdbx_strand_id
1 'polypeptide(L)'
;MPVMQLEDGATPGSKRMTYTYRERKDAASVGLQYIIEYGEDLASWTSTGVVEENRVAIDSEYDQVTVSVPESGSNRQFLRIRILISTD
;
A
#
# COMPACT_ATOMS: atom_id res chain seq x y z
N MET A 1 15.67 3.12 -27.14
CA MET A 1 15.12 2.34 -26.01
C MET A 1 15.07 3.29 -24.82
N PRO A 2 13.91 3.75 -24.34
CA PRO A 2 13.87 4.61 -23.17
C PRO A 2 14.04 3.74 -21.91
N VAL A 3 15.06 4.07 -21.12
CA VAL A 3 15.30 3.47 -19.81
C VAL A 3 14.25 4.06 -18.86
N MET A 4 13.38 3.20 -18.32
CA MET A 4 12.54 3.58 -17.17
C MET A 4 13.46 3.79 -15.98
N GLN A 5 13.74 5.06 -15.70
CA GLN A 5 14.37 5.48 -14.46
C GLN A 5 13.32 5.31 -13.35
N LEU A 6 13.46 4.23 -12.58
CA LEU A 6 12.80 4.14 -11.28
C LEU A 6 13.44 5.24 -10.42
N GLU A 7 12.73 6.34 -10.23
CA GLU A 7 13.05 7.26 -9.14
C GLU A 7 12.78 6.51 -7.85
N ASP A 8 13.80 5.79 -7.39
CA ASP A 8 13.88 5.30 -6.03
C ASP A 8 13.96 6.54 -5.12
N GLY A 9 12.79 7.07 -4.77
CA GLY A 9 12.63 8.12 -3.77
C GLY A 9 13.00 7.64 -2.36
N ALA A 10 13.49 6.40 -2.20
CA ALA A 10 14.07 5.96 -0.95
C ALA A 10 15.49 6.54 -0.81
N THR A 11 15.66 7.45 0.15
CA THR A 11 17.00 7.79 0.64
C THR A 11 17.68 6.50 1.11
N PRO A 12 18.88 6.15 0.61
CA PRO A 12 19.59 4.94 1.03
C PRO A 12 19.70 4.92 2.56
N GLY A 13 19.00 3.98 3.22
CA GLY A 13 18.96 3.86 4.68
C GLY A 13 17.61 4.11 5.36
N SER A 14 16.56 4.47 4.63
CA SER A 14 15.21 4.55 5.21
C SER A 14 14.66 3.14 5.40
N LYS A 15 14.50 2.71 6.66
CA LYS A 15 13.89 1.42 6.95
C LYS A 15 12.42 1.42 6.52
N ARG A 16 11.93 0.25 6.11
CA ARG A 16 10.56 0.08 5.63
C ARG A 16 9.94 -1.15 6.30
N MET A 17 8.66 -1.05 6.61
CA MET A 17 7.87 -2.16 7.12
C MET A 17 7.00 -2.73 6.01
N THR A 18 7.01 -4.04 5.87
CA THR A 18 6.25 -4.75 4.82
C THR A 18 4.98 -5.34 5.38
N TYR A 19 3.88 -5.16 4.66
CA TYR A 19 2.56 -5.64 5.03
C TYR A 19 1.90 -6.34 3.85
N THR A 20 1.12 -7.36 4.15
CA THR A 20 0.42 -8.14 3.14
C THR A 20 -1.07 -8.14 3.44
N TYR A 21 -1.89 -7.85 2.42
CA TYR A 21 -3.35 -7.87 2.52
C TYR A 21 -3.96 -8.59 1.31
N ARG A 22 -5.27 -8.85 1.39
CA ARG A 22 -6.05 -9.44 0.30
C ARG A 22 -6.86 -8.37 -0.41
N GLU A 23 -6.82 -8.39 -1.72
CA GLU A 23 -7.57 -7.49 -2.60
C GLU A 23 -8.41 -8.32 -3.56
N ARG A 24 -9.63 -7.85 -3.89
CA ARG A 24 -10.44 -8.46 -4.95
C ARG A 24 -9.83 -8.16 -6.32
N LYS A 25 -9.76 -9.16 -7.19
CA LYS A 25 -9.28 -9.01 -8.58
C LYS A 25 -10.16 -8.09 -9.42
N ASP A 26 -11.46 -8.10 -9.16
CA ASP A 26 -12.45 -7.27 -9.84
C ASP A 26 -12.70 -5.93 -9.12
N ALA A 27 -11.89 -5.55 -8.13
CA ALA A 27 -12.10 -4.36 -7.31
C ALA A 27 -12.43 -3.11 -8.14
N ALA A 28 -11.57 -2.76 -9.11
CA ALA A 28 -11.80 -1.61 -9.99
C ALA A 28 -13.11 -1.73 -10.80
N SER A 29 -13.43 -2.93 -11.30
CA SER A 29 -14.65 -3.19 -12.07
C SER A 29 -15.93 -3.05 -11.25
N VAL A 30 -15.87 -3.28 -9.94
CA VAL A 30 -16.99 -3.09 -9.00
C VAL A 30 -16.91 -1.77 -8.23
N GLY A 31 -16.06 -0.84 -8.66
CA GLY A 31 -15.92 0.48 -8.06
C GLY A 31 -15.25 0.47 -6.68
N LEU A 32 -14.52 -0.58 -6.31
CA LEU A 32 -13.75 -0.64 -5.07
C LEU A 32 -12.34 -0.12 -5.26
N GLN A 33 -11.87 0.67 -4.30
CA GLN A 33 -10.48 1.12 -4.22
C GLN A 33 -9.92 0.82 -2.82
N TYR A 34 -8.73 0.22 -2.78
CA TYR A 34 -8.00 -0.08 -1.55
C TYR A 34 -6.88 0.94 -1.39
N ILE A 35 -6.88 1.66 -0.27
CA ILE A 35 -5.85 2.66 0.06
C ILE A 35 -5.22 2.26 1.38
N ILE A 36 -3.92 2.00 1.36
CA ILE A 36 -3.15 1.75 2.57
C ILE A 36 -2.73 3.08 3.16
N GLU A 37 -3.01 3.27 4.44
CA GLU A 37 -2.65 4.46 5.18
C GLU A 37 -1.92 4.06 6.47
N TYR A 38 -0.94 4.86 6.85
CA TYR A 38 -0.20 4.71 8.09
C TYR A 38 -0.10 6.04 8.84
N GLY A 39 0.23 5.96 10.13
CA GLY A 39 0.41 7.12 10.99
C GLY A 39 1.05 6.74 12.32
N GLU A 40 1.57 7.73 13.05
CA GLU A 40 2.13 7.54 14.39
C GLU A 40 1.08 7.70 15.50
N ASP A 41 -0.08 8.26 15.14
CA ASP A 41 -1.25 8.39 15.99
C ASP A 41 -2.52 7.99 15.21
N LEU A 42 -3.61 7.72 15.92
CA LEU A 42 -4.86 7.27 15.30
C LEU A 42 -5.70 8.41 14.70
N ALA A 43 -5.29 9.67 14.89
CA ALA A 43 -6.00 10.85 14.40
C ALA A 43 -5.46 11.34 13.04
N SER A 44 -4.21 11.01 12.71
CA SER A 44 -3.50 11.44 11.50
C SER A 44 -3.05 10.26 10.64
N TRP A 45 -3.36 10.31 9.35
CA TRP A 45 -3.15 9.22 8.41
C TRP A 45 -2.58 9.75 7.10
N THR A 46 -1.66 9.00 6.49
CA THR A 46 -1.12 9.29 5.17
C THR A 46 -0.91 8.01 4.36
N SER A 47 -1.09 8.11 3.05
CA SER A 47 -0.70 7.08 2.08
C SER A 47 0.61 7.42 1.36
N THR A 48 1.24 8.55 1.69
CA THR A 48 2.46 9.01 1.03
C THR A 48 3.63 8.06 1.31
N GLY A 49 4.28 7.60 0.24
CA GLY A 49 5.44 6.71 0.33
C GLY A 49 5.10 5.24 0.52
N VAL A 50 3.81 4.85 0.50
CA VAL A 50 3.40 3.46 0.36
C VAL A 50 3.76 2.98 -1.05
N VAL A 51 4.37 1.81 -1.15
CA VAL A 51 4.77 1.20 -2.44
C VAL A 51 4.25 -0.24 -2.49
N GLU A 52 3.62 -0.63 -3.60
CA GLU A 52 3.30 -2.04 -3.87
C GLU A 52 4.58 -2.76 -4.30
N GLU A 53 4.99 -3.76 -3.52
CA GLU A 53 6.21 -4.54 -3.73
C GLU A 53 5.94 -5.79 -4.57
N ASN A 54 4.79 -6.43 -4.33
CA ASN A 54 4.44 -7.69 -4.98
C ASN A 54 2.92 -7.90 -4.98
N ARG A 55 2.44 -8.62 -5.99
CA ARG A 55 1.05 -9.08 -6.10
C ARG A 55 1.05 -10.53 -6.57
N VAL A 56 0.40 -11.40 -5.81
CA VAL A 56 0.33 -12.84 -6.08
C VAL A 56 -1.11 -13.29 -6.06
N ALA A 57 -1.57 -13.95 -7.12
CA ALA A 57 -2.91 -14.54 -7.15
C ALA A 57 -3.07 -15.61 -6.07
N ILE A 58 -4.14 -15.53 -5.28
CA ILE A 58 -4.54 -16.58 -4.32
C ILE A 58 -5.45 -17.58 -5.04
N ASP A 59 -6.52 -17.07 -5.66
CA ASP A 59 -7.54 -17.85 -6.36
C ASP A 59 -8.20 -17.03 -7.50
N SER A 60 -9.37 -17.43 -7.98
CA SER A 60 -10.09 -16.74 -9.05
C SER A 60 -10.64 -15.36 -8.66
N GLU A 61 -10.80 -15.08 -7.37
CA GLU A 61 -11.46 -13.88 -6.84
C GLU A 61 -10.49 -12.91 -6.17
N TYR A 62 -9.39 -13.41 -5.59
CA TYR A 62 -8.49 -12.62 -4.76
C TYR A 62 -7.03 -12.66 -5.20
N ASP A 63 -6.38 -11.51 -5.00
CA ASP A 63 -4.93 -11.36 -4.97
C ASP A 63 -4.45 -11.12 -3.54
N GLN A 64 -3.23 -11.58 -3.27
CA GLN A 64 -2.41 -11.18 -2.14
C GLN A 64 -1.53 -10.02 -2.58
N VAL A 65 -1.66 -8.86 -1.95
CA VAL A 65 -0.88 -7.66 -2.24
C VAL A 65 0.07 -7.39 -1.08
N THR A 66 1.36 -7.26 -1.39
CA THR A 66 2.39 -6.89 -0.44
C THR A 66 2.81 -5.45 -0.71
N VAL A 67 2.72 -4.61 0.32
CA VAL A 67 3.16 -3.22 0.28
C VAL A 67 4.27 -2.99 1.28
N SER A 68 5.10 -2.00 1.01
CA SER A 68 6.02 -1.44 1.99
C SER A 68 5.61 -0.03 2.35
N VAL A 69 5.75 0.31 3.63
CA VAL A 69 5.54 1.67 4.14
C VAL A 69 6.82 2.16 4.81
N PRO A 70 7.11 3.47 4.82
CA PRO A 70 8.23 4.02 5.59
C PRO A 70 8.11 3.63 7.06
N GLU A 71 9.18 3.08 7.64
CA GLU A 71 9.23 2.85 9.10
C GLU A 71 9.29 4.20 9.79
N SER A 72 8.41 4.40 10.76
CA SER A 72 8.48 5.58 11.62
C SER A 72 9.71 5.50 12.53
N GLY A 73 10.36 6.64 12.78
CA GLY A 73 11.38 6.74 13.84
C GLY A 73 10.79 6.68 15.26
N SER A 74 9.46 6.64 15.40
CA SER A 74 8.72 6.51 16.65
C SER A 74 8.57 5.05 17.09
N ASN A 75 8.35 4.84 18.39
CA ASN A 75 8.06 3.52 18.95
C ASN A 75 6.65 2.99 18.58
N ARG A 76 5.85 3.77 17.85
CA ARG A 76 4.47 3.44 17.50
C ARG A 76 4.21 3.80 16.05
N GLN A 77 3.69 2.83 15.31
CA GLN A 77 3.20 3.00 13.96
C GLN A 77 1.91 2.20 13.80
N PHE A 78 0.88 2.85 13.30
CA PHE A 78 -0.42 2.26 13.02
C PHE A 78 -0.58 2.13 11.51
N LEU A 79 -1.29 1.07 11.09
CA LEU A 79 -1.62 0.81 9.71
C LEU A 79 -3.13 0.57 9.60
N ARG A 80 -3.74 1.07 8.55
CA ARG A 80 -5.11 0.72 8.17
C ARG A 80 -5.25 0.55 6.67
N ILE A 81 -6.29 -0.17 6.29
CA ILE A 81 -6.76 -0.27 4.90
C ILE A 81 -8.07 0.48 4.82
N ARG A 82 -8.11 1.53 4.00
CA ARG A 82 -9.33 2.25 3.67
C ARG A 82 -9.88 1.72 2.36
N ILE A 83 -11.08 1.15 2.41
CA ILE A 83 -11.79 0.67 1.25
C ILE A 83 -12.84 1.71 0.87
N LEU A 84 -12.72 2.28 -0.32
CA LEU A 84 -13.67 3.22 -0.89
C LEU A 84 -14.58 2.52 -1.89
N ILE A 85 -15.82 2.98 -1.97
CA ILE A 85 -16.78 2.60 -3.00
C ILE A 85 -17.00 3.85 -3.85
N SER A 86 -16.63 3.78 -5.12
CA SER A 86 -17.00 4.80 -6.10
C SER A 86 -18.45 4.56 -6.50
N THR A 87 -19.35 5.42 -6.03
CA THR A 87 -20.70 5.54 -6.59
C THR A 87 -20.61 6.51 -7.77
N ASP A 88 -20.71 5.99 -8.99
CA ASP A 88 -21.10 6.80 -10.16
C ASP A 88 -22.51 7.40 -9.96
#